data_AF-C1C6N3-F1
#
_entry.id   AF-C1C6N3-F1
#
_cell.length_a   1.000
_cell.length_b   1.000
_cell.length_c   1.000
_cell.angle_alpha   90.00
_cell.angle_beta   90.00
_cell.angle_gamma   90.00
#
_symmetry.space_group_name_H-M   'P 1'
#
loop_
_entity.id
_entity.type
_entity.pdbx_description
1 polymer ?
#
loop_
_entity_poly.entity_id
_entity_poly.type
_entity_poly.pdbx_seq_one_letter_code
_entity_poly.pdbx_strand_id
1 'polypeptide(L)'
;MELKDFTEKEQEMIKKRLTMSNISDKETTEKILALVPQDLIKRIPFFVRKHATTRTIKRISIEYPELYAVAQTSGEIPEKEREELRQIITTIFEQKMNKHSIK
;
A
#
# COMPACT_ATOMS: atom_id res chain seq x y z
N MET A 1 16.56 11.22 20.62
CA MET A 1 17.00 10.04 19.87
C MET A 1 17.35 10.50 18.47
N GLU A 2 18.62 10.45 18.13
CA GLU A 2 19.17 10.77 16.82
C GLU A 2 19.23 9.51 15.95
N LEU A 3 19.30 9.66 14.62
CA LEU A 3 19.41 8.51 13.70
C LEU A 3 20.63 7.63 14.02
N LYS A 4 21.68 8.24 14.57
CA LYS A 4 22.94 7.61 14.97
C LYS A 4 22.79 6.65 16.16
N ASP A 5 21.69 6.76 16.91
CA ASP A 5 21.39 5.89 18.06
C ASP A 5 20.90 4.49 17.63
N PHE A 6 20.62 4.29 16.33
CA PHE A 6 20.11 3.04 15.77
C PHE A 6 21.21 2.27 15.04
N THR A 7 21.06 0.94 14.94
CA THR A 7 21.99 0.11 14.16
C THR A 7 21.93 0.46 12.66
N GLU A 8 22.97 0.17 11.88
CA GLU A 8 22.99 0.48 10.43
C GLU A 8 21.77 -0.07 9.69
N LYS A 9 21.33 -1.30 10.03
CA LYS A 9 20.12 -1.91 9.46
C LYS A 9 18.86 -1.12 9.81
N GLU A 10 18.74 -0.67 11.05
CA GLU A 10 17.61 0.15 11.49
C GLU A 10 17.64 1.54 10.85
N GLN A 11 18.82 2.13 10.70
CA GLN A 11 19.00 3.40 9.99
C GLN A 11 18.62 3.27 8.51
N GLU A 12 19.00 2.19 7.84
CA GLU A 12 18.58 1.90 6.47
C GLU A 12 17.06 1.71 6.39
N MET A 13 16.46 0.95 7.32
CA MET A 13 15.00 0.80 7.37
C MET A 13 14.30 2.13 7.61
N ILE A 14 14.82 2.99 8.49
CA ILE A 14 14.28 4.33 8.77
C ILE A 14 14.43 5.24 7.54
N LYS A 15 15.60 5.26 6.89
CA LYS A 15 15.84 6.02 5.66
C LYS A 15 14.94 5.54 4.53
N LYS A 16 14.82 4.22 4.33
CA LYS A 16 13.91 3.60 3.35
C LYS A 16 12.46 3.97 3.65
N ARG A 17 12.04 3.93 4.92
CA ARG A 17 10.69 4.35 5.33
C ARG A 17 10.46 5.85 5.15
N LEU A 18 11.46 6.70 5.37
CA LEU A 18 11.40 8.16 5.17
C LEU A 18 11.35 8.53 3.69
N THR A 19 12.17 7.89 2.85
CA THR A 19 12.11 8.07 1.39
C THR A 19 10.76 7.58 0.87
N MET A 20 10.28 6.43 1.31
CA MET A 20 8.93 5.92 0.97
C MET A 20 7.79 6.82 1.49
N SER A 21 7.98 7.55 2.59
CA SER A 21 6.99 8.50 3.14
C SER A 21 6.91 9.81 2.37
N ASN A 22 8.00 10.21 1.69
CA ASN A 22 8.04 11.38 0.80
C ASN A 22 7.49 11.08 -0.61
N ILE A 23 7.28 9.81 -0.91
CA ILE A 23 6.80 9.41 -2.21
C ILE A 23 5.28 9.57 -2.28
N SER A 24 4.90 10.76 -2.73
CA SER A 24 3.63 11.03 -3.41
C SER A 24 3.65 10.36 -4.79
N ASP A 25 3.85 9.04 -4.87
CA ASP A 25 3.66 8.32 -6.14
C ASP A 25 2.16 8.16 -6.36
N LYS A 26 1.57 9.22 -6.90
CA LYS A 26 0.21 9.18 -7.42
C LYS A 26 0.07 8.03 -8.41
N GLU A 27 1.08 7.82 -9.25
CA GLU A 27 1.13 6.72 -10.23
C GLU A 27 1.14 5.35 -9.55
N THR A 28 2.05 5.08 -8.60
CA THR A 28 2.09 3.81 -7.84
C THR A 28 0.79 3.57 -7.10
N THR A 29 0.23 4.62 -6.51
CA THR A 29 -1.08 4.57 -5.83
C THR A 29 -2.18 4.17 -6.80
N GLU A 30 -2.23 4.77 -7.99
CA GLU A 30 -3.20 4.46 -9.04
C GLU A 30 -3.00 3.03 -9.57
N LYS A 31 -1.76 2.59 -9.81
CA LYS A 31 -1.42 1.22 -10.21
C LYS A 31 -1.90 0.19 -9.19
N ILE A 32 -1.56 0.37 -7.92
CA ILE A 32 -1.99 -0.54 -6.85
C ILE A 32 -3.51 -0.52 -6.69
N LEU A 33 -4.16 0.65 -6.79
CA LEU A 33 -5.61 0.75 -6.70
C LEU A 33 -6.33 0.09 -7.87
N ALA A 34 -5.75 0.10 -9.06
CA ALA A 34 -6.30 -0.57 -10.24
C ALA A 34 -6.36 -2.10 -10.07
N LEU A 35 -5.56 -2.68 -9.16
CA LEU A 35 -5.60 -4.11 -8.84
C LEU A 35 -6.79 -4.50 -7.94
N VAL A 36 -7.41 -3.52 -7.26
CA VAL A 36 -8.52 -3.77 -6.35
C VAL A 36 -9.81 -3.97 -7.15
N PRO A 37 -10.61 -5.00 -6.84
CA PRO A 37 -11.96 -5.10 -7.38
C PRO A 37 -12.79 -3.83 -7.09
N GLN A 38 -13.28 -3.19 -8.16
CA GLN A 38 -14.05 -1.94 -8.07
C GLN A 38 -15.31 -2.09 -7.20
N ASP A 39 -15.89 -3.29 -7.13
CA ASP A 39 -17.05 -3.58 -6.27
C ASP A 39 -16.76 -3.35 -4.78
N LEU A 40 -15.56 -3.69 -4.30
CA LEU A 40 -15.16 -3.43 -2.91
C LEU A 40 -15.05 -1.93 -2.65
N ILE A 41 -14.48 -1.17 -3.60
CA ILE A 41 -14.35 0.28 -3.49
C ILE A 41 -15.73 0.96 -3.51
N LYS A 42 -16.66 0.47 -4.35
CA LYS A 42 -18.02 1.03 -4.46
C LYS A 42 -18.82 0.89 -3.17
N ARG A 43 -18.67 -0.21 -2.43
CA ARG A 43 -19.33 -0.44 -1.14
C ARG A 43 -18.87 0.52 -0.04
N ILE A 44 -17.66 1.09 -0.16
CA ILE A 44 -17.17 2.10 0.78
C ILE A 44 -17.83 3.44 0.47
N PRO A 45 -18.36 4.18 1.47
CA PRO A 45 -18.91 5.52 1.25
C PRO A 45 -17.88 6.49 0.65
N PHE A 46 -18.29 7.31 -0.33
CA PHE A 46 -17.40 8.17 -1.12
C PHE A 46 -16.47 9.05 -0.27
N PHE A 47 -16.99 9.63 0.82
CA PHE A 47 -16.22 10.54 1.69
C PHE A 47 -15.08 9.86 2.45
N VAL A 48 -15.13 8.54 2.67
CA VAL A 48 -14.02 7.79 3.30
C VAL A 48 -13.18 6.99 2.31
N ARG A 49 -13.59 6.86 1.03
CA ARG A 49 -12.83 6.09 0.02
C ARG A 49 -11.38 6.54 -0.06
N LYS A 50 -11.12 7.84 -0.23
CA LYS A 50 -9.76 8.40 -0.31
C LYS A 50 -8.94 8.08 0.95
N HIS A 51 -9.54 8.20 2.13
CA HIS A 51 -8.84 7.88 3.37
C HIS A 51 -8.52 6.38 3.47
N ALA A 52 -9.50 5.53 3.15
CA ALA A 52 -9.37 4.08 3.23
C ALA A 52 -8.29 3.55 2.28
N THR A 53 -8.29 4.02 1.02
CA THR A 53 -7.34 3.64 -0.02
C THR A 53 -5.92 4.10 0.33
N THR A 54 -5.72 5.38 0.63
CA THR A 54 -4.39 5.91 0.99
C THR A 54 -3.81 5.20 2.22
N ARG A 55 -4.63 4.91 3.23
CA ARG A 55 -4.19 4.15 4.42
C ARG A 55 -3.79 2.71 4.08
N THR A 56 -4.52 2.04 3.18
CA THR A 56 -4.15 0.68 2.75
C THR A 56 -2.82 0.69 1.99
N ILE A 57 -2.61 1.63 1.08
CA ILE A 57 -1.37 1.70 0.29
C ILE A 57 -0.18 2.03 1.18
N LYS A 58 -0.34 2.97 2.12
CA LYS A 58 0.68 3.27 3.14
C LYS A 58 0.99 2.05 4.02
N ARG A 59 0.01 1.18 4.27
CA ARG A 59 0.23 -0.07 5.00
C ARG A 59 1.03 -1.05 4.15
N ILE A 60 0.69 -1.21 2.87
CA ILE A 60 1.42 -2.06 1.92
C ILE A 60 2.87 -1.60 1.78
N SER A 61 3.12 -0.30 1.70
CA SER A 61 4.49 0.22 1.62
C SER A 61 5.33 -0.09 2.87
N ILE A 62 4.70 -0.27 4.04
CA ILE A 62 5.40 -0.60 5.29
C ILE A 62 5.57 -2.11 5.46
N GLU A 63 4.50 -2.89 5.22
CA GLU A 63 4.47 -4.33 5.48
C GLU A 63 5.06 -5.15 4.32
N TYR A 64 4.94 -4.66 3.09
CA TYR A 64 5.39 -5.33 1.86
C TYR A 64 6.24 -4.37 1.02
N PRO A 65 7.39 -3.91 1.53
CA PRO A 65 8.19 -2.89 0.85
C PRO A 65 8.76 -3.38 -0.49
N GLU A 66 8.95 -4.69 -0.66
CA GLU A 66 9.43 -5.28 -1.92
C GLU A 66 8.34 -5.21 -3.00
N LEU A 67 7.12 -5.65 -2.68
CA LEU A 67 5.97 -5.55 -3.59
C LEU A 67 5.62 -4.10 -3.93
N TYR A 68 5.74 -3.21 -2.94
CA TYR A 68 5.55 -1.78 -3.17
C TYR A 68 6.61 -1.23 -4.14
N ALA A 69 7.89 -1.57 -3.94
CA ALA A 69 8.97 -1.15 -4.83
C ALA A 69 8.77 -1.63 -6.27
N VAL A 70 8.27 -2.86 -6.46
CA VAL A 70 7.90 -3.38 -7.78
C VAL A 70 6.80 -2.53 -8.42
N ALA A 71 5.78 -2.12 -7.66
CA ALA A 71 4.75 -1.20 -8.18
C ALA A 71 5.27 0.21 -8.48
N GLN A 72 6.39 0.63 -7.86
CA GLN A 72 7.07 1.89 -8.17
C GLN A 72 7.91 1.84 -9.45
N THR A 73 8.29 0.65 -9.92
CA THR A 73 9.04 0.55 -11.16
C THR A 73 8.24 1.10 -12.34
N SER A 74 8.93 1.79 -13.24
CA SER A 74 8.37 2.22 -14.52
C SER A 74 8.14 0.99 -15.39
N GLY A 75 6.89 0.75 -15.75
CA GLY A 75 6.48 -0.43 -16.52
C GLY A 75 5.30 -1.17 -15.89
N GLU A 76 5.00 -2.35 -16.45
CA GLU A 76 3.99 -3.25 -15.95
C GLU A 76 4.51 -4.03 -14.74
N ILE A 77 3.64 -4.23 -13.74
CA ILE A 77 3.92 -5.08 -12.60
C ILE A 77 3.96 -6.53 -13.11
N PRO A 78 5.03 -7.31 -12.85
CA PRO A 78 5.09 -8.68 -13.31
C PRO A 78 3.95 -9.50 -12.69
N GLU A 79 3.50 -10.53 -13.41
CA GLU A 79 2.23 -11.23 -13.11
C GLU A 79 2.19 -11.79 -11.69
N LYS A 80 3.31 -12.33 -11.21
CA LYS A 80 3.44 -12.90 -9.88
C LYS A 80 3.21 -11.85 -8.80
N GLU A 81 3.98 -10.76 -8.82
CA GLU A 81 3.91 -9.67 -7.85
C GLU A 81 2.56 -8.92 -7.96
N ARG A 82 1.99 -8.86 -9.17
CA ARG A 82 0.67 -8.28 -9.42
C ARG A 82 -0.42 -9.06 -8.71
N GLU A 83 -0.43 -10.38 -8.82
CA GLU A 83 -1.45 -11.21 -8.17
C GLU A 83 -1.26 -11.23 -6.65
N GLU A 84 0.00 -11.25 -6.16
CA GLU A 84 0.29 -11.11 -4.73
C GLU A 84 -0.21 -9.76 -4.18
N LEU A 85 0.11 -8.64 -4.84
CA LEU A 85 -0.40 -7.32 -4.48
C LEU A 85 -1.92 -7.28 -4.47
N ARG A 86 -2.56 -7.85 -5.49
CA ARG A 86 -4.01 -7.94 -5.61
C ARG A 86 -4.64 -8.71 -4.46
N GLN A 87 -4.08 -9.85 -4.08
CA GLN A 87 -4.58 -10.66 -2.96
C GLN A 87 -4.41 -9.92 -1.63
N ILE A 88 -3.24 -9.32 -1.39
CA ILE A 88 -2.96 -8.56 -0.17
C ILE A 88 -3.92 -7.39 -0.02
N ILE A 89 -4.04 -6.56 -1.06
CA ILE A 89 -4.91 -5.39 -1.00
C ILE A 89 -6.37 -5.79 -0.83
N THR A 90 -6.85 -6.79 -1.57
CA THR A 90 -8.22 -7.31 -1.49
C THR A 90 -8.50 -7.80 -0.07
N THR A 91 -7.61 -8.61 0.50
CA THR A 91 -7.73 -9.13 1.87
C THR A 91 -7.81 -7.99 2.90
N ILE A 92 -6.97 -6.95 2.77
CA ILE A 92 -7.02 -5.80 3.69
C ILE A 92 -8.36 -5.05 3.58
N PHE A 93 -8.88 -4.89 2.36
CA PHE A 93 -10.18 -4.27 2.16
C PHE A 93 -11.30 -5.13 2.76
N GLU A 94 -11.35 -6.43 2.48
CA GLU A 94 -12.33 -7.35 3.05
C GLU A 94 -12.29 -7.37 4.58
N GLN A 95 -11.10 -7.41 5.19
CA GLN A 95 -10.95 -7.29 6.64
C GLN A 95 -11.54 -5.99 7.18
N LYS A 96 -11.34 -4.86 6.49
CA LYS A 96 -11.96 -3.58 6.87
C LYS A 96 -13.49 -3.64 6.73
N MET A 97 -14.01 -4.21 5.65
CA MET A 97 -15.45 -4.35 5.43
C MET A 97 -16.09 -5.19 6.52
N ASN A 98 -15.50 -6.35 6.83
CA ASN A 98 -15.95 -7.25 7.89
C ASN A 98 -15.90 -6.56 9.26
N LYS A 99 -14.81 -5.87 9.58
CA LYS A 99 -14.67 -5.10 10.84
C LYS A 99 -15.76 -4.05 11.00
N HIS A 100 -16.16 -3.40 9.91
CA HIS A 100 -17.19 -2.36 9.91
C HIS A 100 -18.59 -2.89 9.55
N SER A 101 -18.76 -4.22 9.47
CA SER A 101 -20.03 -4.88 9.09
C SER A 101 -20.65 -4.31 7.82
N ILE A 102 -19.83 -3.91 6.86
CA ILE A 102 -20.28 -3.38 5.58
C ILE A 102 -20.66 -4.58 4.69
N LYS A 103 -21.96 -4.78 4.47
CA LYS A 103 -22.51 -5.85 3.63
C LYS A 103 -22.54 -5.45 2.17
#